data_AF-A0A1L9P3L4-F1
#
_entry.id   AF-A0A1L9P3L4-F1
#
_cell.length_a   1.000
_cell.length_b   1.000
_cell.length_c   1.000
_cell.angle_alpha   90.00
_cell.angle_beta   90.00
_cell.angle_gamma   90.00
#
_symmetry.space_group_name_H-M   'P 1'
#
loop_
_entity.id
_entity.type
_entity.pdbx_description
1 polymer ?
#
loop_
_entity_poly.entity_id
_entity_poly.type
_entity_poly.pdbx_seq_one_letter_code
_entity_poly.pdbx_strand_id
1 'polypeptide(L)'
;MRLHALAMTLLLQLAAAQFPGPKVTEIENGQEVWKAQRFEGDDEVITYTVRDHGTMRPTLVYNCAKAPSLCKTVAKHFGGSVGTGTYHYDADYRIRQGDSGQRKSVRRNDNCPSSWIDGRCPEADQPRFYAGARGFADALMYRGRNADREPDDNRLAEEYTKRLADGSVKTMHREIGAVLSCDEWPAASWIEGGSGGATYCSPIGQGCGRTRAVQTDQNWQAQAHNAIGIWSRIRSPADRRNADTHDPEYTIFKFDFRTVDDNNNGYATWVEANGHKRYCYGPDVGDKSDCKPAWDDDPAVPE
;
A
#
# COMPACT_ATOMS: atom_id res chain seq x y z
N MET A 1 18.87 -15.60 58.97
CA MET A 1 18.27 -14.34 58.50
C MET A 1 18.43 -14.26 56.99
N ARG A 2 17.28 -14.31 56.28
CA ARG A 2 16.96 -13.81 54.93
C ARG A 2 17.82 -14.28 53.74
N LEU A 3 17.50 -15.48 53.22
CA LEU A 3 17.58 -15.75 51.78
C LEU A 3 16.59 -14.82 51.06
N HIS A 4 17.09 -13.97 50.17
CA HIS A 4 16.24 -13.23 49.23
C HIS A 4 15.95 -14.12 48.03
N ALA A 5 14.70 -14.54 47.90
CA ALA A 5 14.19 -15.20 46.71
C ALA A 5 14.15 -14.18 45.56
N LEU A 6 14.92 -14.47 44.51
CA LEU A 6 14.85 -13.77 43.24
C LEU A 6 13.55 -14.19 42.55
N ALA A 7 12.50 -13.38 42.64
CA ALA A 7 11.31 -13.54 41.83
C ALA A 7 11.65 -13.03 40.41
N MET A 8 12.13 -13.94 39.57
CA MET A 8 12.29 -13.70 38.13
C MET A 8 10.89 -13.74 37.51
N THR A 9 10.26 -12.57 37.42
CA THR A 9 8.99 -12.38 36.73
C THR A 9 9.25 -12.58 35.24
N LEU A 10 9.06 -13.81 34.76
CA LEU A 10 9.01 -14.16 33.36
C LEU A 10 7.75 -13.48 32.78
N LEU A 11 7.93 -12.27 32.25
CA LEU A 11 6.96 -11.67 31.32
C LEU A 11 6.92 -12.61 30.11
N LEU A 12 5.93 -13.51 30.09
CA LEU A 12 5.47 -14.09 28.84
C LEU A 12 4.98 -12.92 27.99
N GLN A 13 5.84 -12.42 27.11
CA GLN A 13 5.36 -11.85 25.87
C GLN A 13 4.62 -13.00 25.18
N LEU A 14 3.30 -13.02 25.34
CA LEU A 14 2.42 -13.67 24.39
C LEU A 14 2.73 -12.99 23.06
N ALA A 15 3.65 -13.56 22.29
CA ALA A 15 3.65 -13.39 20.86
C ALA A 15 2.25 -13.84 20.44
N ALA A 16 1.36 -12.89 20.16
CA ALA A 16 0.13 -13.19 19.45
C ALA A 16 0.55 -14.06 18.27
N ALA A 17 0.04 -15.30 18.19
CA ALA A 17 0.52 -16.21 17.16
C ALA A 17 0.11 -15.56 15.84
N GLN A 18 1.11 -15.09 15.13
CA GLN A 18 0.95 -14.27 13.94
C GLN A 18 0.16 -15.11 12.94
N PHE A 19 -1.15 -14.83 12.81
CA PHE A 19 -2.05 -15.59 11.96
C PHE A 19 -1.52 -15.51 10.53
N PRO A 20 -0.85 -16.56 10.02
CA PRO A 20 0.07 -16.38 8.90
C PRO A 20 -0.67 -16.23 7.57
N GLY A 21 -2.01 -16.36 7.61
CA GLY A 21 -2.89 -16.37 6.45
C GLY A 21 -2.76 -17.65 5.62
N PRO A 22 -3.45 -17.69 4.48
CA PRO A 22 -3.43 -18.80 3.55
C PRO A 22 -2.01 -19.10 3.10
N LYS A 23 -1.65 -20.38 3.03
CA LYS A 23 -0.39 -20.83 2.42
C LYS A 23 -0.69 -21.95 1.43
N VAL A 24 0.19 -22.12 0.44
CA VAL A 24 0.15 -23.29 -0.46
C VAL A 24 0.19 -24.55 0.41
N THR A 25 -0.85 -25.38 0.31
CA THR A 25 -0.87 -26.69 0.98
C THR A 25 -0.77 -27.83 0.00
N GLU A 26 -1.30 -27.66 -1.21
CA GLU A 26 -1.32 -28.70 -2.24
C GLU A 26 -1.52 -28.09 -3.64
N ILE A 27 -1.28 -28.92 -4.67
CA ILE A 27 -1.59 -28.62 -6.06
C ILE A 27 -2.67 -29.61 -6.50
N GLU A 28 -3.85 -29.11 -6.88
CA GLU A 28 -4.96 -29.93 -7.40
C GLU A 28 -5.25 -29.53 -8.84
N ASN A 29 -5.21 -30.49 -9.77
CA ASN A 29 -5.47 -30.25 -11.20
C ASN A 29 -4.64 -29.09 -11.81
N GLY A 30 -3.41 -28.90 -11.33
CA GLY A 30 -2.52 -27.81 -11.77
C GLY A 30 -2.85 -26.44 -11.18
N GLN A 31 -3.81 -26.35 -10.25
CA GLN A 31 -4.13 -25.14 -9.51
C GLN A 31 -3.59 -25.24 -8.08
N GLU A 32 -3.12 -24.13 -7.55
CA GLU A 32 -2.70 -24.08 -6.15
C GLU A 32 -3.93 -24.05 -5.25
N VAL A 33 -3.94 -24.93 -4.27
CA VAL A 33 -4.95 -24.98 -3.23
C VAL A 33 -4.30 -24.61 -1.92
N TRP A 34 -4.80 -23.52 -1.35
CA TRP A 34 -4.25 -22.90 -0.16
C TRP A 34 -5.20 -23.13 1.00
N LYS A 35 -4.66 -23.28 2.21
CA LYS A 35 -5.47 -23.46 3.42
C LYS A 35 -5.00 -22.54 4.54
N ALA A 36 -5.96 -22.10 5.35
CA ALA A 36 -5.69 -21.42 6.61
C ALA A 36 -6.82 -21.71 7.60
N GLN A 37 -6.50 -21.70 8.90
CA GLN A 37 -7.53 -21.66 9.94
C GLN A 37 -8.42 -20.42 9.74
N ARG A 38 -9.67 -20.48 10.19
CA ARG A 38 -10.59 -19.34 10.14
C ARG A 38 -10.19 -18.24 11.13
N PHE A 39 -9.81 -18.63 12.34
CA PHE A 39 -9.24 -17.75 13.38
C PHE A 39 -8.06 -18.43 14.09
N GLU A 40 -7.29 -17.66 14.86
CA GLU A 40 -6.25 -18.23 15.74
C GLU A 40 -6.89 -19.19 16.75
N GLY A 41 -6.43 -20.44 16.78
CA GLY A 41 -6.95 -21.48 17.68
C GLY A 41 -8.27 -22.12 17.24
N ASP A 42 -8.74 -21.84 16.02
CA ASP A 42 -9.91 -22.50 15.44
C ASP A 42 -9.55 -23.85 14.79
N ASP A 43 -10.46 -24.83 14.91
CA ASP A 43 -10.35 -26.12 14.23
C ASP A 43 -10.87 -26.04 12.78
N GLU A 44 -11.65 -25.00 12.44
CA GLU A 44 -12.17 -24.80 11.09
C GLU A 44 -11.05 -24.34 10.14
N VAL A 45 -10.77 -25.16 9.10
CA VAL A 45 -9.83 -24.85 8.03
C VAL A 45 -10.58 -24.42 6.77
N ILE A 46 -10.24 -23.23 6.29
CA ILE A 46 -10.79 -22.67 5.06
C ILE A 46 -9.81 -22.96 3.93
N THR A 47 -10.36 -23.49 2.84
CA THR A 47 -9.64 -23.81 1.61
C THR A 47 -9.91 -22.75 0.56
N TYR A 48 -8.86 -22.31 -0.13
CA TYR A 48 -8.90 -21.29 -1.17
C TYR A 48 -8.36 -21.89 -2.45
N THR A 49 -9.07 -21.71 -3.55
CA THR A 49 -8.54 -21.96 -4.89
C THR A 49 -7.85 -20.69 -5.37
N VAL A 50 -6.56 -20.78 -5.69
CA VAL A 50 -5.82 -19.64 -6.25
C VAL A 50 -6.09 -19.55 -7.75
N ARG A 51 -6.57 -18.38 -8.17
CA ARG A 51 -6.82 -18.11 -9.59
C ARG A 51 -5.60 -17.55 -10.28
N ASP A 52 -5.34 -18.14 -11.42
CA ASP A 52 -4.39 -17.64 -12.38
C ASP A 52 -5.16 -17.25 -13.65
N HIS A 53 -5.30 -15.95 -13.89
CA HIS A 53 -6.04 -15.44 -15.05
C HIS A 53 -5.29 -15.62 -16.38
N GLY A 54 -4.16 -16.34 -16.39
CA GLY A 54 -3.39 -16.65 -17.60
C GLY A 54 -2.95 -15.38 -18.31
N THR A 55 -3.29 -15.24 -19.60
CA THR A 55 -2.99 -14.03 -20.38
C THR A 55 -3.70 -12.77 -19.86
N MET A 56 -4.76 -12.95 -19.06
CA MET A 56 -5.52 -11.88 -18.39
C MET A 56 -5.04 -11.63 -16.95
N ARG A 57 -3.92 -12.24 -16.54
CA ARG A 57 -3.31 -11.94 -15.25
C ARG A 57 -2.98 -10.45 -15.18
N PRO A 58 -3.50 -9.72 -14.17
CA PRO A 58 -3.19 -8.31 -14.06
C PRO A 58 -1.72 -8.12 -13.67
N THR A 59 -1.09 -7.10 -14.23
CA THR A 59 0.22 -6.61 -13.80
C THR A 59 0.05 -5.26 -13.11
N LEU A 60 0.46 -5.14 -11.85
CA LEU A 60 0.62 -3.86 -11.18
C LEU A 60 1.94 -3.23 -11.59
N VAL A 61 1.89 -2.00 -12.08
CA VAL A 61 3.08 -1.25 -12.45
C VAL A 61 3.22 0.00 -11.60
N TYR A 62 4.42 0.21 -11.05
CA TYR A 62 4.83 1.47 -10.42
C TYR A 62 5.85 2.19 -11.30
N ASN A 63 5.66 3.50 -11.46
CA ASN A 63 6.58 4.35 -12.20
C ASN A 63 7.38 5.24 -11.25
N CYS A 64 8.67 4.92 -11.13
CA CYS A 64 9.59 5.58 -10.21
C CYS A 64 9.83 7.05 -10.56
N ALA A 65 9.63 7.45 -11.82
CA ALA A 65 9.65 8.85 -12.23
C ALA A 65 8.50 9.68 -11.63
N LYS A 66 7.39 9.03 -11.25
CA LYS A 66 6.14 9.65 -10.83
C LYS A 66 5.78 9.38 -9.37
N ALA A 67 6.18 8.22 -8.84
CA ALA A 67 6.01 7.82 -7.44
C ALA A 67 7.31 7.23 -6.85
N PRO A 68 8.32 8.08 -6.61
CA PRO A 68 9.65 7.61 -6.21
C PRO A 68 9.67 7.01 -4.79
N SER A 69 8.79 7.40 -3.86
CA SER A 69 8.81 6.80 -2.51
C SER A 69 8.34 5.35 -2.55
N LEU A 70 7.33 5.02 -3.36
CA LEU A 70 6.89 3.63 -3.55
C LEU A 70 8.03 2.76 -4.10
N CYS A 71 8.77 3.28 -5.09
CA CYS A 71 9.88 2.55 -5.68
C CYS A 71 11.05 2.35 -4.71
N LYS A 72 11.26 3.26 -3.74
CA LYS A 72 12.28 3.05 -2.70
C LYS A 72 11.91 1.91 -1.76
N THR A 73 10.63 1.80 -1.38
CA THR A 73 10.12 0.65 -0.60
C THR A 73 10.35 -0.66 -1.35
N VAL A 74 9.98 -0.70 -2.63
CA VAL A 74 10.18 -1.87 -3.50
C VAL A 74 11.66 -2.20 -3.64
N ALA A 75 12.50 -1.21 -3.94
CA ALA A 75 13.94 -1.42 -4.08
C ALA A 75 14.55 -1.99 -2.79
N LYS A 76 14.13 -1.50 -1.62
CA LYS A 76 14.58 -2.05 -0.32
C LYS A 76 14.24 -3.53 -0.17
N HIS A 77 13.06 -3.96 -0.63
CA HIS A 77 12.69 -5.38 -0.65
C HIS A 77 13.56 -6.21 -1.61
N PHE A 78 13.86 -5.68 -2.79
CA PHE A 78 14.65 -6.34 -3.83
C PHE A 78 16.17 -6.07 -3.76
N GLY A 79 16.69 -5.59 -2.62
CA GLY A 79 18.13 -5.36 -2.43
C GLY A 79 18.72 -4.24 -3.29
N GLY A 80 17.94 -3.20 -3.61
CA GLY A 80 18.36 -1.98 -4.29
C GLY A 80 18.05 -1.91 -5.79
N SER A 81 17.23 -2.82 -6.32
CA SER A 81 16.95 -2.94 -7.75
C SER A 81 15.47 -2.77 -8.10
N VAL A 82 15.19 -2.51 -9.39
CA VAL A 82 13.83 -2.55 -9.95
C VAL A 82 13.25 -3.95 -9.73
N GLY A 83 12.04 -4.01 -9.19
CA GLY A 83 11.42 -5.27 -8.78
C GLY A 83 10.49 -5.81 -9.84
N THR A 84 10.51 -7.13 -10.04
CA THR A 84 9.43 -7.87 -10.69
C THR A 84 9.06 -9.07 -9.83
N GLY A 85 7.79 -9.43 -9.76
CA GLY A 85 7.36 -10.59 -9.00
C GLY A 85 5.94 -11.00 -9.32
N THR A 86 5.54 -12.18 -8.86
CA THR A 86 4.15 -12.62 -8.85
C THR A 86 3.71 -12.71 -7.40
N TYR A 87 2.56 -12.13 -7.10
CA TYR A 87 2.02 -11.98 -5.76
C TYR A 87 0.56 -12.43 -5.72
N HIS A 88 0.05 -12.61 -4.51
CA HIS A 88 -1.32 -13.07 -4.28
C HIS A 88 -2.12 -12.01 -3.55
N TYR A 89 -3.19 -11.55 -4.20
CA TYR A 89 -4.10 -10.58 -3.58
C TYR A 89 -4.92 -11.25 -2.46
N ASP A 90 -5.02 -10.61 -1.29
CA ASP A 90 -5.78 -11.06 -0.12
C ASP A 90 -6.79 -9.98 0.29
N ALA A 91 -8.05 -10.18 -0.09
CA ALA A 91 -9.14 -9.26 0.25
C ALA A 91 -9.61 -9.37 1.71
N ASP A 92 -9.12 -10.35 2.49
CA ASP A 92 -9.79 -10.87 3.68
C ASP A 92 -10.25 -9.77 4.67
N TYR A 93 -11.57 -9.60 4.69
CA TYR A 93 -12.34 -8.64 5.47
C TYR A 93 -13.07 -9.30 6.65
N ARG A 94 -12.84 -10.62 6.90
CA ARG A 94 -13.61 -11.45 7.86
C ARG A 94 -13.49 -11.06 9.32
N ILE A 95 -12.82 -9.96 9.64
CA ILE A 95 -12.83 -9.42 10.99
C ILE A 95 -13.69 -8.17 10.98
N ARG A 96 -15.00 -8.43 10.90
CA ARG A 96 -16.03 -7.46 11.28
C ARG A 96 -16.39 -7.70 12.74
N GLN A 97 -15.65 -7.04 13.63
CA GLN A 97 -16.14 -6.27 14.77
C GLN A 97 -14.94 -5.54 15.38
N GLY A 98 -14.83 -4.23 15.12
CA GLY A 98 -13.74 -3.37 15.62
C GLY A 98 -12.53 -3.28 14.68
N ASP A 99 -12.15 -2.06 14.31
CA ASP A 99 -11.11 -1.72 13.32
C ASP A 99 -9.68 -2.25 13.63
N SER A 100 -9.45 -2.88 14.78
CA SER A 100 -8.14 -3.40 15.20
C SER A 100 -7.90 -4.88 14.88
N GLY A 101 -8.92 -5.60 14.41
CA GLY A 101 -8.81 -7.05 14.23
C GLY A 101 -8.45 -7.51 12.82
N GLN A 102 -8.71 -6.74 11.76
CA GLN A 102 -8.57 -7.21 10.36
C GLN A 102 -7.14 -7.67 10.04
N ARG A 103 -7.01 -8.81 9.35
CA ARG A 103 -5.71 -9.41 9.00
C ARG A 103 -4.80 -8.41 8.29
N LYS A 104 -5.34 -7.64 7.34
CA LYS A 104 -4.60 -6.56 6.67
C LYS A 104 -4.13 -5.47 7.65
N SER A 105 -4.95 -5.11 8.64
CA SER A 105 -4.62 -4.07 9.63
C SER A 105 -3.56 -4.58 10.61
N VAL A 106 -3.65 -5.84 11.03
CA VAL A 106 -2.63 -6.50 11.86
C VAL A 106 -1.30 -6.60 11.10
N ARG A 107 -1.32 -7.12 9.86
CA ARG A 107 -0.14 -7.20 8.99
C ARG A 107 0.50 -5.82 8.76
N ARG A 108 -0.33 -4.80 8.50
CA ARG A 108 0.15 -3.42 8.37
C ARG A 108 0.76 -2.93 9.67
N ASN A 109 0.10 -3.16 10.82
CA ASN A 109 0.62 -2.74 12.13
C ASN A 109 1.95 -3.42 12.48
N ASP A 110 2.20 -4.64 12.00
CA ASP A 110 3.47 -5.34 12.22
C ASP A 110 4.64 -4.66 11.51
N ASN A 111 4.45 -4.19 10.28
CA ASN A 111 5.49 -3.47 9.52
C ASN A 111 5.54 -1.97 9.86
N CYS A 112 4.36 -1.38 9.98
CA CYS A 112 4.09 0.03 10.11
C CYS A 112 3.32 0.33 11.40
N PRO A 113 3.87 0.04 12.59
CA PRO A 113 3.22 0.39 13.85
C PRO A 113 3.02 1.90 13.97
N SER A 114 2.09 2.35 14.83
CA SER A 114 1.84 3.78 15.03
C SER A 114 3.07 4.57 15.48
N SER A 115 4.02 3.91 16.16
CA SER A 115 5.31 4.46 16.57
C SER A 115 6.41 4.36 15.50
N TRP A 116 6.11 3.85 14.31
CA TRP A 116 7.10 3.71 13.23
C TRP A 116 7.65 5.06 12.79
N ILE A 117 6.80 6.09 12.81
CA ILE A 117 7.18 7.48 12.52
C ILE A 117 6.95 8.37 13.74
N ASP A 118 8.00 9.06 14.18
CA ASP A 118 7.95 9.99 15.31
C ASP A 118 8.32 11.41 14.83
N GLY A 119 7.46 11.98 13.98
CA GLY A 119 7.67 13.30 13.39
C GLY A 119 8.75 13.36 12.30
N ARG A 120 9.45 12.24 12.04
CA ARG A 120 10.52 12.11 11.03
C ARG A 120 10.61 10.67 10.51
N CYS A 121 10.96 10.53 9.24
CA CYS A 121 11.24 9.24 8.64
C CYS A 121 12.39 8.51 9.36
N PRO A 122 12.29 7.19 9.56
CA PRO A 122 13.42 6.37 10.02
C PRO A 122 14.60 6.37 9.04
N GLU A 123 14.32 6.60 7.76
CA GLU A 123 15.35 6.64 6.72
C GLU A 123 16.19 7.91 6.76
N ALA A 124 17.44 7.78 6.31
CA ALA A 124 18.39 8.90 6.25
C ALA A 124 17.97 9.99 5.25
N ASP A 125 17.21 9.60 4.22
CA ASP A 125 16.72 10.47 3.18
C ASP A 125 15.21 10.71 3.33
N GLN A 126 14.78 11.94 3.07
CA GLN A 126 13.36 12.27 3.01
C GLN A 126 12.78 11.89 1.64
N PRO A 127 11.53 11.42 1.58
CA PRO A 127 10.91 11.11 0.31
C PRO A 127 10.74 12.37 -0.53
N ARG A 128 10.97 12.23 -1.83
CA ARG A 128 10.51 13.18 -2.83
C ARG A 128 9.13 12.73 -3.29
N PHE A 129 8.23 13.65 -3.62
CA PHE A 129 6.88 13.31 -4.07
C PHE A 129 6.30 14.42 -4.94
N TYR A 130 5.22 14.13 -5.64
CA TYR A 130 4.52 15.11 -6.45
C TYR A 130 3.41 15.80 -5.63
N ALA A 131 3.53 17.11 -5.44
CA ALA A 131 2.67 17.93 -4.58
C ALA A 131 1.60 18.73 -5.36
N GLY A 132 0.94 18.07 -6.32
CA GLY A 132 -0.09 18.68 -7.16
C GLY A 132 0.49 19.76 -8.08
N ALA A 133 -0.17 20.93 -8.14
CA ALA A 133 0.25 22.07 -8.98
C ALA A 133 1.68 22.58 -8.72
N ARG A 134 2.33 22.13 -7.66
CA ARG A 134 3.71 22.48 -7.29
C ARG A 134 4.76 21.60 -7.97
N GLY A 135 4.34 20.51 -8.61
CA GLY A 135 5.26 19.50 -9.13
C GLY A 135 5.96 18.74 -8.03
N PHE A 136 7.17 18.25 -8.32
CA PHE A 136 7.96 17.48 -7.36
C PHE A 136 8.57 18.36 -6.26
N ALA A 137 8.41 17.92 -5.02
CA ALA A 137 9.01 18.52 -3.84
C ALA A 137 9.61 17.45 -2.92
N ASP A 138 10.61 17.85 -2.14
CA ASP A 138 11.07 17.03 -1.02
C ASP A 138 10.08 17.12 0.14
N ALA A 139 9.94 16.04 0.90
CA ALA A 139 9.14 16.02 2.11
C ALA A 139 9.78 16.88 3.20
N LEU A 140 9.31 18.13 3.29
CA LEU A 140 9.66 19.07 4.34
C LEU A 140 8.61 19.03 5.45
N MET A 141 9.05 18.83 6.70
CA MET A 141 8.15 18.83 7.86
C MET A 141 7.62 20.23 8.21
N TYR A 142 6.33 20.32 8.53
CA TYR A 142 5.73 21.57 9.00
C TYR A 142 6.15 21.87 10.45
N ARG A 143 6.82 23.01 10.61
CA ARG A 143 7.40 23.51 11.88
C ARG A 143 6.76 24.82 12.30
N GLY A 144 5.47 24.99 12.01
CA GLY A 144 4.78 26.27 12.13
C GLY A 144 5.15 27.27 11.02
N ARG A 145 4.38 28.35 10.89
CA ARG A 145 4.54 29.35 9.83
C ARG A 145 5.95 29.94 9.73
N ASN A 146 6.62 30.09 10.87
CA ASN A 146 7.94 30.70 11.00
C ASN A 146 9.09 29.68 10.99
N ALA A 147 8.81 28.39 10.81
CA ALA A 147 9.77 27.30 10.90
C ALA A 147 10.50 27.18 12.25
N ASP A 148 9.85 27.61 13.34
CA ASP A 148 10.42 27.77 14.67
C ASP A 148 9.90 26.74 15.70
N ARG A 149 9.10 25.77 15.27
CA ARG A 149 8.50 24.73 16.13
C ARG A 149 9.03 23.35 15.80
N GLU A 150 8.82 22.41 16.73
CA GLU A 150 8.97 21.00 16.39
C GLU A 150 7.91 20.57 15.36
N PRO A 151 8.19 19.53 14.55
CA PRO A 151 7.23 18.96 13.61
C PRO A 151 5.90 18.61 14.27
N ASP A 152 4.80 18.97 13.61
CA ASP A 152 3.43 18.71 14.08
C ASP A 152 2.79 17.57 13.26
N ASP A 153 2.37 16.49 13.92
CA ASP A 153 1.53 15.39 13.36
C ASP A 153 1.96 14.85 11.98
N ASN A 154 3.28 14.70 11.74
CA ASN A 154 3.82 14.25 10.45
C ASN A 154 3.40 15.12 9.25
N ARG A 155 2.95 16.36 9.46
CA ARG A 155 2.47 17.25 8.40
C ARG A 155 3.59 17.73 7.52
N LEU A 156 3.34 17.74 6.22
CA LEU A 156 4.26 18.28 5.24
C LEU A 156 4.01 19.77 5.02
N ALA A 157 5.07 20.45 4.61
CA ALA A 157 5.11 21.86 4.32
C ALA A 157 5.81 22.14 3.01
N GLU A 158 5.55 23.32 2.48
CA GLU A 158 6.40 23.95 1.49
C GLU A 158 7.01 25.22 2.07
N GLU A 159 8.21 25.51 1.60
CA GLU A 159 8.93 26.73 1.91
C GLU A 159 8.55 27.85 0.94
N TYR A 160 8.36 29.06 1.46
CA TYR A 160 8.23 30.27 0.66
C TYR A 160 8.89 31.45 1.35
N THR A 161 9.38 32.42 0.58
CA THR A 161 9.95 33.65 1.13
C THR A 161 8.89 34.74 1.26
N LYS A 162 8.96 35.52 2.33
CA LYS A 162 8.12 36.69 2.56
C LYS A 162 9.00 37.89 2.91
N ARG A 163 8.80 39.00 2.19
CA ARG A 163 9.37 40.29 2.59
C ARG A 163 8.55 40.90 3.73
N LEU A 164 9.22 41.29 4.81
CA LEU A 164 8.62 41.93 5.98
C LEU A 164 8.59 43.45 5.81
N ALA A 165 7.87 44.13 6.70
CA ALA A 165 7.67 45.59 6.63
C ALA A 165 8.97 46.39 6.84
N ASP A 166 9.95 45.83 7.55
CA ASP A 166 11.29 46.39 7.75
C ASP A 166 12.23 46.16 6.55
N GLY A 167 11.72 45.56 5.46
CA GLY A 167 12.48 45.23 4.26
C GLY A 167 13.25 43.92 4.32
N SER A 168 13.30 43.24 5.48
CA SER A 168 13.96 41.93 5.61
C SER A 168 13.18 40.84 4.86
N VAL A 169 13.89 39.78 4.44
CA VAL A 169 13.28 38.59 3.82
C VAL A 169 13.35 37.45 4.81
N LYS A 170 12.20 36.80 5.05
CA LYS A 170 12.10 35.66 5.95
C LYS A 170 11.56 34.45 5.21
N THR A 171 12.17 33.30 5.47
CA THR A 171 11.67 31.99 5.09
C THR A 171 10.47 31.62 5.95
N MET A 172 9.38 31.22 5.32
CA MET A 172 8.12 30.86 5.95
C MET A 172 7.66 29.50 5.44
N HIS A 173 6.94 28.76 6.28
CA HIS A 173 6.33 27.49 5.89
C HIS A 173 4.82 27.66 5.74
N ARG A 174 4.22 26.90 4.81
CA ARG A 174 2.78 26.67 4.74
C ARG A 174 2.52 25.18 4.57
N GLU A 175 1.45 24.69 5.20
CA GLU A 175 1.08 23.28 5.14
C GLU A 175 0.75 22.85 3.71
N ILE A 176 1.19 21.64 3.35
CA ILE A 176 0.71 20.89 2.19
C ILE A 176 -0.37 19.95 2.71
N GLY A 177 -1.39 19.66 1.91
CA GLY A 177 -2.42 18.68 2.25
C GLY A 177 -1.94 17.24 2.17
N ALA A 178 -0.80 16.94 2.80
CA ALA A 178 -0.18 15.64 2.86
C ALA A 178 0.56 15.48 4.19
N VAL A 179 0.63 14.24 4.67
CA VAL A 179 1.43 13.84 5.83
C VAL A 179 2.41 12.75 5.40
N LEU A 180 3.50 12.59 6.15
CA LEU A 180 4.31 11.39 6.04
C LEU A 180 3.58 10.21 6.70
N SER A 181 3.68 9.06 6.05
CA SER A 181 3.19 7.80 6.57
C SER A 181 4.12 6.67 6.15
N CYS A 182 3.88 5.48 6.69
CA CYS A 182 4.62 4.27 6.38
C CYS A 182 4.03 3.60 5.13
N ASP A 183 4.86 3.43 4.10
CA ASP A 183 4.60 2.49 3.02
C ASP A 183 5.30 1.16 3.32
N GLU A 184 4.69 0.07 2.88
CA GLU A 184 5.17 -1.30 3.10
C GLU A 184 5.14 -2.12 1.82
N TRP A 185 6.17 -2.96 1.65
CA TRP A 185 6.28 -3.88 0.53
C TRP A 185 6.77 -5.26 0.97
N PRO A 186 6.11 -6.36 0.57
CA PRO A 186 4.84 -6.40 -0.16
C PRO A 186 3.68 -5.85 0.70
N ALA A 187 2.62 -5.35 0.07
CA ALA A 187 1.56 -4.65 0.78
C ALA A 187 0.73 -5.60 1.67
N ALA A 188 0.25 -5.16 2.84
CA ALA A 188 -0.54 -6.01 3.74
C ALA A 188 -1.87 -6.51 3.16
N SER A 189 -2.34 -5.92 2.05
CA SER A 189 -3.46 -6.42 1.24
C SER A 189 -3.10 -7.66 0.39
N TRP A 190 -1.88 -8.16 0.49
CA TRP A 190 -1.38 -9.35 -0.21
C TRP A 190 -0.97 -10.40 0.80
N ILE A 191 -0.89 -11.65 0.35
CA ILE A 191 -0.53 -12.75 1.25
C ILE A 191 0.95 -12.67 1.65
N GLU A 192 1.80 -12.23 0.73
CA GLU A 192 3.22 -12.03 0.96
C GLU A 192 3.54 -10.78 1.78
N GLY A 193 2.54 -9.93 2.03
CA GLY A 193 2.72 -8.70 2.78
C GLY A 193 2.48 -8.86 4.27
N GLY A 194 2.86 -7.81 5.02
CA GLY A 194 2.93 -7.85 6.48
C GLY A 194 4.33 -8.19 6.99
N SER A 195 4.41 -8.69 8.22
CA SER A 195 5.64 -8.83 9.00
C SER A 195 6.89 -9.27 8.21
N GLY A 196 7.96 -8.48 8.36
CA GLY A 196 9.22 -8.68 7.64
C GLY A 196 9.26 -7.99 6.28
N GLY A 197 8.21 -7.24 5.93
CA GLY A 197 8.17 -6.39 4.74
C GLY A 197 9.17 -5.25 4.83
N ALA A 198 9.61 -4.77 3.67
CA ALA A 198 10.37 -3.54 3.58
C ALA A 198 9.43 -2.36 3.84
N THR A 199 9.89 -1.39 4.63
CA THR A 199 9.16 -0.13 4.86
C THR A 199 9.95 1.06 4.37
N TYR A 200 9.23 2.09 3.95
CA TYR A 200 9.81 3.38 3.59
C TYR A 200 8.81 4.51 3.85
N CYS A 201 9.34 5.69 4.13
CA CYS A 201 8.54 6.87 4.34
C CYS A 201 7.89 7.33 3.04
N SER A 202 6.56 7.43 2.99
CA SER A 202 5.85 7.77 1.77
C SER A 202 4.72 8.76 2.06
N PRO A 203 4.62 9.87 1.32
CA PRO A 203 3.54 10.83 1.55
C PRO A 203 2.17 10.25 1.24
N ILE A 204 1.19 10.60 2.08
CA ILE A 204 -0.23 10.33 1.85
C ILE A 204 -1.04 11.61 1.98
N GLY A 205 -1.99 11.82 1.08
CA GLY A 205 -2.89 12.95 1.08
C GLY A 205 -3.78 12.99 2.33
N GLN A 206 -3.69 14.08 3.08
CA GLN A 206 -4.49 14.33 4.28
C GLN A 206 -4.75 15.83 4.40
N GLY A 207 -5.98 16.22 4.71
CA GLY A 207 -6.30 17.63 4.94
C GLY A 207 -5.60 18.15 6.20
N CYS A 208 -5.01 19.34 6.13
CA CYS A 208 -4.35 20.00 7.26
C CYS A 208 -5.02 21.36 7.50
N GLY A 209 -5.85 21.45 8.54
CA GLY A 209 -6.60 22.68 8.85
C GLY A 209 -7.48 23.17 7.68
N ARG A 210 -7.05 24.24 7.00
CA ARG A 210 -7.74 24.82 5.83
C ARG A 210 -7.20 24.31 4.48
N THR A 211 -6.13 23.51 4.49
CA THR A 211 -5.49 22.97 3.30
C THR A 211 -6.17 21.66 2.90
N ARG A 212 -6.65 21.60 1.64
CA ARG A 212 -7.26 20.38 1.09
C ARG A 212 -6.21 19.31 0.87
N ALA A 213 -6.59 18.05 1.06
CA ALA A 213 -5.75 16.90 0.75
C ALA A 213 -5.27 16.93 -0.72
N VAL A 214 -4.01 16.61 -0.93
CA VAL A 214 -3.37 16.46 -2.24
C VAL A 214 -3.08 14.98 -2.45
N GLN A 215 -3.41 14.45 -3.63
CA GLN A 215 -3.09 13.06 -3.95
C GLN A 215 -1.57 12.90 -4.10
N THR A 216 -1.02 11.86 -3.46
CA THR A 216 0.40 11.53 -3.47
C THR A 216 0.61 10.02 -3.69
N ASP A 217 1.86 9.59 -3.66
CA ASP A 217 2.35 8.21 -3.80
C ASP A 217 1.42 7.15 -3.17
N GLN A 218 1.15 7.22 -1.86
CA GLN A 218 0.30 6.20 -1.19
C GLN A 218 -1.18 6.25 -1.62
N ASN A 219 -1.70 7.41 -2.03
CA ASN A 219 -3.08 7.45 -2.54
C ASN A 219 -3.19 6.71 -3.87
N TRP A 220 -2.21 6.91 -4.77
CA TRP A 220 -2.20 6.23 -6.06
C TRP A 220 -1.95 4.73 -5.91
N GLN A 221 -1.05 4.33 -5.01
CA GLN A 221 -0.88 2.93 -4.61
C GLN A 221 -2.22 2.31 -4.17
N ALA A 222 -2.92 2.95 -3.23
CA ALA A 222 -4.19 2.43 -2.73
C ALA A 222 -5.25 2.30 -3.85
N GLN A 223 -5.30 3.27 -4.76
CA GLN A 223 -6.18 3.21 -5.93
C GLN A 223 -5.82 2.05 -6.86
N ALA A 224 -4.54 1.83 -7.14
CA ALA A 224 -4.07 0.74 -7.98
C ALA A 224 -4.33 -0.64 -7.34
N HIS A 225 -4.09 -0.80 -6.04
CA HIS A 225 -4.41 -2.04 -5.33
C HIS A 225 -5.91 -2.37 -5.41
N ASN A 226 -6.76 -1.37 -5.19
CA ASN A 226 -8.21 -1.53 -5.35
C ASN A 226 -8.59 -1.88 -6.81
N ALA A 227 -7.92 -1.29 -7.79
CA ALA A 227 -8.17 -1.57 -9.21
C ALA A 227 -7.86 -3.02 -9.60
N ILE A 228 -6.79 -3.62 -9.04
CA ILE A 228 -6.46 -5.04 -9.23
C ILE A 228 -7.57 -5.93 -8.67
N GLY A 229 -8.11 -5.59 -7.48
CA GLY A 229 -9.26 -6.28 -6.90
C GLY A 229 -10.52 -6.17 -7.78
N ILE A 230 -10.82 -4.98 -8.30
CA ILE A 230 -11.93 -4.75 -9.24
C ILE A 230 -11.75 -5.58 -10.51
N TRP A 231 -10.55 -5.61 -11.09
CA TRP A 231 -10.23 -6.37 -12.29
C TRP A 231 -10.55 -7.86 -12.11
N SER A 232 -10.04 -8.47 -11.04
CA SER A 232 -10.24 -9.88 -10.76
C SER A 232 -11.73 -10.23 -10.59
N ARG A 233 -12.50 -9.38 -9.90
CA ARG A 233 -13.95 -9.55 -9.72
C ARG A 233 -14.74 -9.45 -11.02
N ILE A 234 -14.29 -8.64 -11.98
CA ILE A 234 -14.93 -8.55 -13.31
C ILE A 234 -14.65 -9.82 -14.13
N ARG A 235 -13.42 -10.33 -14.05
CA ARG A 235 -12.99 -11.54 -14.78
C ARG A 235 -13.49 -12.85 -14.17
N SER A 236 -14.20 -12.78 -13.04
CA SER A 236 -14.65 -13.91 -12.24
C SER A 236 -16.15 -13.84 -11.93
N PRO A 237 -17.07 -14.01 -12.90
CA PRO A 237 -18.51 -13.86 -12.68
C PRO A 237 -19.11 -14.90 -11.71
N ALA A 238 -18.49 -16.07 -11.58
CA ALA A 238 -18.85 -17.06 -10.55
C ALA A 238 -18.82 -16.45 -9.13
N ASP A 239 -17.94 -15.46 -8.89
CA ASP A 239 -17.83 -14.72 -7.62
C ASP A 239 -18.90 -13.64 -7.48
N ARG A 240 -19.78 -13.45 -8.46
CA ARG A 240 -20.96 -12.58 -8.30
C ARG A 240 -22.20 -13.38 -7.92
N ARG A 241 -22.21 -14.68 -8.23
CA ARG A 241 -23.39 -15.55 -8.12
C ARG A 241 -23.44 -16.36 -6.82
N ASN A 242 -22.31 -16.59 -6.15
CA ASN A 242 -22.25 -17.35 -4.89
C ASN A 242 -22.44 -16.51 -3.61
N ALA A 243 -23.04 -15.31 -3.71
CA ALA A 243 -23.34 -14.43 -2.58
C ALA A 243 -24.19 -15.10 -1.48
N ASP A 244 -24.96 -16.12 -1.81
CA ASP A 244 -25.93 -16.72 -0.89
C ASP A 244 -25.48 -18.04 -0.23
N THR A 245 -24.36 -18.64 -0.64
CA THR A 245 -23.83 -19.85 -0.02
C THR A 245 -22.31 -19.80 0.03
N HIS A 246 -21.75 -19.38 1.18
CA HIS A 246 -20.31 -19.23 1.43
C HIS A 246 -19.61 -18.15 0.56
N ASP A 247 -20.14 -16.94 0.70
CA ASP A 247 -19.64 -15.59 0.39
C ASP A 247 -18.49 -15.47 -0.64
N PRO A 248 -18.72 -14.86 -1.81
CA PRO A 248 -17.80 -14.86 -2.94
C PRO A 248 -16.72 -13.76 -2.85
N GLU A 249 -16.29 -13.43 -1.64
CA GLU A 249 -15.22 -12.48 -1.37
C GLU A 249 -13.87 -13.19 -1.05
N TYR A 250 -13.76 -14.50 -1.31
CA TYR A 250 -12.60 -15.35 -0.94
C TYR A 250 -11.68 -15.76 -2.08
N THR A 251 -11.70 -15.06 -3.22
CA THR A 251 -10.81 -15.40 -4.34
C THR A 251 -9.43 -14.81 -4.13
N ILE A 252 -8.47 -15.66 -3.74
CA ILE A 252 -7.05 -15.38 -3.91
C ILE A 252 -6.75 -15.48 -5.40
N PHE A 253 -6.05 -14.49 -5.95
CA PHE A 253 -5.61 -14.53 -7.34
C PHE A 253 -4.20 -13.99 -7.50
N LYS A 254 -3.52 -14.54 -8.49
CA LYS A 254 -2.19 -14.13 -8.91
C LYS A 254 -2.27 -12.82 -9.66
N PHE A 255 -1.32 -11.94 -9.36
CA PHE A 255 -1.03 -10.77 -10.18
C PHE A 255 0.48 -10.63 -10.31
N ASP A 256 0.92 -10.13 -11.45
CA ASP A 256 2.32 -9.80 -11.64
C ASP A 256 2.58 -8.37 -11.17
N PHE A 257 3.82 -8.06 -10.86
CA PHE A 257 4.27 -6.74 -10.47
C PHE A 257 5.53 -6.38 -11.24
N ARG A 258 5.67 -5.10 -11.57
CA ARG A 258 6.93 -4.54 -12.05
C ARG A 258 7.07 -3.06 -11.71
N THR A 259 8.30 -2.58 -11.56
CA THR A 259 8.61 -1.15 -11.59
C THR A 259 9.12 -0.72 -12.96
N VAL A 260 8.90 0.54 -13.31
CA VAL A 260 9.49 1.22 -14.46
C VAL A 260 10.00 2.60 -14.06
N ASP A 261 10.81 3.22 -14.91
CA ASP A 261 11.25 4.61 -14.75
C ASP A 261 11.00 5.34 -16.07
N ASP A 262 9.77 5.86 -16.24
CA ASP A 262 9.32 6.51 -17.47
C ASP A 262 8.84 7.93 -17.18
N ASN A 263 9.73 8.90 -17.43
CA ASN A 263 9.45 10.32 -17.25
C ASN A 263 8.38 10.86 -18.21
N ASN A 264 8.20 10.23 -19.37
CA ASN A 264 7.25 10.65 -20.40
C ASN A 264 5.84 10.16 -20.11
N ASN A 265 5.69 9.15 -19.25
CA ASN A 265 4.40 8.64 -18.83
C ASN A 265 3.92 9.37 -17.57
N GLY A 266 2.76 10.02 -17.68
CA GLY A 266 2.13 10.81 -16.62
C GLY A 266 1.57 10.02 -15.43
N TYR A 267 1.56 8.69 -15.50
CA TYR A 267 1.01 7.82 -14.46
C TYR A 267 2.06 7.44 -13.43
N ALA A 268 1.67 7.52 -12.15
CA ALA A 268 2.42 7.00 -11.01
C ALA A 268 2.31 5.49 -10.89
N THR A 269 1.11 4.98 -11.17
CA THR A 269 0.85 3.55 -11.17
C THR A 269 -0.31 3.21 -12.09
N TRP A 270 -0.29 2.00 -12.63
CA TRP A 270 -1.38 1.47 -13.39
C TRP A 270 -1.47 -0.05 -13.29
N VAL A 271 -2.63 -0.58 -13.70
CA VAL A 271 -2.86 -2.01 -13.86
C VAL A 271 -2.90 -2.31 -15.35
N GLU A 272 -2.12 -3.28 -15.80
CA GLU A 272 -2.15 -3.82 -17.16
C GLU A 272 -2.77 -5.21 -17.16
N ALA A 273 -3.39 -5.60 -18.26
CA ALA A 273 -3.74 -6.99 -18.54
C ALA A 273 -3.83 -7.18 -20.06
N ASN A 274 -3.34 -8.31 -20.56
CA ASN A 274 -3.30 -8.62 -21.99
C ASN A 274 -2.66 -7.48 -22.83
N GLY A 275 -1.55 -6.94 -22.35
CA GLY A 275 -0.81 -5.86 -23.04
C GLY A 275 -1.44 -4.46 -22.97
N HIS A 276 -2.61 -4.32 -22.34
CA HIS A 276 -3.33 -3.04 -22.30
C HIS A 276 -3.38 -2.43 -20.91
N LYS A 277 -3.25 -1.10 -20.81
CA LYS A 277 -3.49 -0.37 -19.56
C LYS A 277 -4.99 -0.32 -19.26
N ARG A 278 -5.37 -0.71 -18.04
CA ARG A 278 -6.76 -0.83 -17.59
C ARG A 278 -7.18 0.31 -16.70
N TYR A 279 -6.36 0.57 -15.69
CA TYR A 279 -6.62 1.57 -14.66
C TYR A 279 -5.33 2.33 -14.41
N CYS A 280 -5.38 3.66 -14.45
CA CYS A 280 -4.20 4.52 -14.37
C CYS A 280 -4.42 5.64 -13.36
N TYR A 281 -3.41 5.85 -12.53
CA TYR A 281 -3.43 6.80 -11.43
C TYR A 281 -2.11 7.56 -11.39
N GLY A 282 -2.17 8.84 -11.07
CA GLY A 282 -0.98 9.68 -11.06
C GLY A 282 -1.29 11.16 -11.19
N PRO A 283 -0.24 11.98 -11.30
CA PRO A 283 -0.35 13.42 -11.38
C PRO A 283 -1.04 13.92 -12.66
N ASP A 284 -0.80 13.26 -13.79
CA ASP A 284 -1.19 13.76 -15.11
C ASP A 284 -2.24 12.83 -15.76
N VAL A 285 -3.35 12.58 -15.06
CA VAL A 285 -4.46 11.72 -15.51
C VAL A 285 -5.47 12.46 -16.42
N GLY A 286 -4.98 13.25 -17.39
CA GLY A 286 -5.78 13.99 -18.39
C GLY A 286 -6.68 13.11 -19.28
N ASP A 287 -7.32 13.69 -20.31
CA ASP A 287 -8.39 13.03 -21.09
C ASP A 287 -7.97 11.65 -21.63
N LYS A 288 -8.69 10.61 -21.18
CA LYS A 288 -8.16 9.26 -20.92
C LYS A 288 -8.41 8.27 -22.06
N SER A 289 -7.70 8.39 -23.18
CA SER A 289 -7.71 7.33 -24.22
C SER A 289 -6.91 6.10 -23.83
N ASP A 290 -5.85 6.28 -23.03
CA ASP A 290 -4.81 5.26 -22.89
C ASP A 290 -5.15 4.15 -21.89
N CYS A 291 -6.14 4.39 -21.03
CA CYS A 291 -6.52 3.45 -19.98
C CYS A 291 -8.04 3.27 -19.97
N LYS A 292 -8.49 2.07 -20.31
CA LYS A 292 -9.91 1.69 -20.25
C LYS A 292 -10.09 0.33 -19.59
N PRO A 293 -11.18 0.11 -18.84
CA PRO A 293 -11.41 -1.15 -18.13
C PRO A 293 -11.47 -2.37 -19.05
N ALA A 294 -11.92 -2.20 -20.29
CA ALA A 294 -12.08 -3.28 -21.27
C ALA A 294 -11.63 -2.82 -22.66
N TRP A 295 -11.07 -3.74 -23.43
CA TRP A 295 -10.61 -3.55 -24.80
C TRP A 295 -11.34 -4.53 -25.74
N ASP A 296 -11.44 -4.18 -27.02
CA ASP A 296 -12.27 -4.94 -27.98
C ASP A 296 -11.68 -6.32 -28.30
N ASP A 297 -10.37 -6.48 -28.12
CA ASP A 297 -9.60 -7.71 -28.29
C ASP A 297 -9.48 -8.52 -26.99
N ASP A 298 -10.22 -8.15 -25.94
CA ASP A 298 -10.25 -8.94 -24.71
C ASP A 298 -10.91 -10.31 -24.95
N PRO A 299 -10.31 -11.39 -24.44
CA PRO A 299 -10.97 -12.68 -24.36
C PRO A 299 -12.30 -12.55 -23.61
N ALA A 300 -13.33 -13.28 -24.07
CA ALA A 300 -14.60 -13.37 -23.36
C ALA A 300 -14.36 -13.70 -21.88
N VAL A 301 -15.19 -13.14 -21.00
CA VAL A 301 -15.15 -13.52 -19.59
C VAL A 301 -15.69 -14.96 -19.51
N PRO A 302 -14.95 -15.91 -18.91
CA PRO A 302 -15.46 -17.27 -18.70
C PRO A 302 -16.80 -17.18 -17.94
N GLU A 303 -17.81 -17.90 -18.42
CA GLU A 303 -19.12 -17.98 -17.76
C GLU A 303 -19.04 -18.66 -16.39
#